data_AF-A0AAV2E423-F1
#
_entry.id   AF-A0AAV2E423-F1
#
_cell.length_a   1.000
_cell.length_b   1.000
_cell.length_c   1.000
_cell.angle_alpha   90.00
_cell.angle_beta   90.00
_cell.angle_gamma   90.00
#
_symmetry.space_group_name_H-M   'P 1'
#
loop_
_entity.id
_entity.type
_entity.pdbx_description
1 polymer ?
#
loop_
_entity_poly.entity_id
_entity_poly.type
_entity_poly.pdbx_seq_one_letter_code
_entity_poly.pdbx_strand_id
1 'polypeptide(L)'
;MRHLIPAKLILGVNRFGAALLIVKQILDRLYSQSGLRCNPQKCEVFFGGKALVYKEHALRVSGFAEGHLPVRYLGLPLIAGRLTSKECAVFVDKLTSGIRS
;
A
#
# COMPACT_ATOMS: atom_id res chain seq x y z
N MET A 1 -3.69 17.91 19.22
CA MET A 1 -3.33 16.50 19.03
C MET A 1 -3.79 16.10 17.62
N ARG A 2 -2.88 15.71 16.73
CA ARG A 2 -3.22 15.46 15.31
C ARG A 2 -3.43 13.96 15.13
N HIS A 3 -4.67 13.55 14.85
CA HIS A 3 -5.03 12.15 14.63
C HIS A 3 -4.49 11.70 13.26
N LEU A 4 -3.29 11.11 13.27
CA LEU A 4 -2.71 10.43 12.12
C LEU A 4 -3.36 9.06 11.98
N ILE A 5 -3.67 8.65 10.76
CA ILE A 5 -4.11 7.27 10.50
C ILE A 5 -2.94 6.34 10.89
N PRO A 6 -3.14 5.40 11.84
CA PRO A 6 -2.06 4.52 12.29
C PRO A 6 -1.74 3.40 11.30
N ALA A 7 -2.57 3.22 10.27
CA ALA A 7 -2.47 2.15 9.29
C ALA A 7 -1.41 2.44 8.22
N LYS A 8 -0.66 1.38 7.89
CA LYS A 8 0.31 1.36 6.80
C LYS A 8 -0.44 1.38 5.46
N LEU A 9 -0.36 2.48 4.71
CA LEU A 9 -1.00 2.59 3.41
C LEU A 9 -0.05 2.08 2.33
N ILE A 10 -0.49 1.07 1.59
CA ILE A 10 0.27 0.40 0.53
C ILE A 10 -0.41 0.75 -0.79
N LEU A 11 0.30 1.48 -1.66
CA LEU A 11 -0.20 1.83 -2.99
C LEU A 11 0.61 1.09 -4.07
N GLY A 12 -0.06 0.22 -4.82
CA GLY A 12 0.53 -0.47 -5.97
C GLY A 12 0.26 0.27 -7.27
N VAL A 13 1.31 0.76 -7.93
CA VAL A 13 1.19 1.48 -9.22
C VAL A 13 1.74 0.61 -10.34
N ASN A 14 0.88 0.17 -11.26
CA ASN A 14 1.26 -0.72 -12.37
C ASN A 14 1.47 0.03 -13.71
N ARG A 15 0.73 1.13 -13.96
CA ARG A 15 0.72 1.75 -15.31
C ARG A 15 0.70 3.28 -15.41
N PHE A 16 0.28 4.04 -14.40
CA PHE A 16 0.13 5.50 -14.55
C PHE A 16 0.42 6.28 -13.27
N GLY A 17 1.36 7.22 -13.33
CA GLY A 17 1.63 8.16 -12.23
C GLY A 17 0.43 9.08 -11.91
N ALA A 18 -0.48 9.31 -12.87
CA ALA A 18 -1.70 10.08 -12.63
C ALA A 18 -2.64 9.42 -11.62
N ALA A 19 -2.64 8.09 -11.51
CA ALA A 19 -3.44 7.40 -10.49
C ALA A 19 -2.97 7.76 -9.08
N LEU A 20 -1.66 7.92 -8.89
CA LEU A 20 -1.07 8.30 -7.60
C LEU A 20 -1.45 9.74 -7.20
N LEU A 21 -1.52 10.64 -8.19
CA LEU A 21 -1.99 12.01 -8.00
C LEU A 21 -3.45 12.07 -7.55
N ILE A 22 -4.32 11.30 -8.21
CA ILE A 22 -5.74 11.22 -7.86
C ILE A 22 -5.89 10.67 -6.43
N VAL A 23 -5.17 9.60 -6.10
CA VAL A 23 -5.20 9.03 -4.74
C VAL A 23 -4.76 10.06 -3.70
N LYS A 24 -3.68 10.82 -3.96
CA LYS A 24 -3.25 11.90 -3.08
C LYS A 24 -4.34 12.96 -2.88
N GLN A 25 -4.99 13.42 -3.95
CA GLN A 25 -6.09 14.38 -3.87
C GLN A 25 -7.28 13.85 -3.05
N ILE A 26 -7.61 12.57 -3.20
CA ILE A 26 -8.67 11.94 -2.41
C ILE A 26 -8.29 11.90 -0.92
N LEU A 27 -7.03 11.57 -0.60
CA LEU A 27 -6.55 11.57 0.79
C LEU A 27 -6.56 12.97 1.40
N ASP A 28 -6.18 14.00 0.63
CA ASP A 28 -6.26 15.39 1.08
C ASP A 28 -7.72 15.84 1.30
N ARG A 29 -8.64 15.43 0.40
CA ARG A 29 -10.08 15.65 0.56
C ARG A 29 -10.60 14.96 1.82
N LEU A 30 -10.24 13.71 2.05
CA LEU A 30 -10.62 12.95 3.23
C LEU A 30 -10.09 13.63 4.50
N TYR A 31 -8.84 14.10 4.49
CA TYR A 31 -8.28 14.87 5.59
C TYR A 31 -9.11 16.13 5.89
N SER A 32 -9.50 16.88 4.85
CA SER A 32 -10.30 18.09 5.04
C SER A 32 -11.67 17.81 5.68
N GLN A 33 -12.26 16.63 5.42
CA GLN A 33 -13.58 16.28 5.92
C GLN A 33 -13.57 15.54 7.26
N SER A 34 -12.53 14.74 7.52
CA SER A 34 -12.44 13.86 8.70
C SER A 34 -11.40 14.29 9.74
N GLY A 35 -10.49 15.20 9.37
CA GLY A 35 -9.31 15.53 10.17
C GLY A 35 -8.23 14.43 10.20
N LEU A 36 -8.45 13.30 9.50
CA LEU A 36 -7.53 12.17 9.47
C LEU A 36 -6.45 12.37 8.41
N ARG A 37 -5.22 12.64 8.84
CA ARG A 37 -4.09 12.85 7.93
C ARG A 37 -3.35 11.53 7.73
N CYS A 38 -3.06 11.20 6.47
CA CYS A 38 -2.07 10.15 6.18
C CYS A 38 -0.71 10.55 6.74
N ASN A 39 -0.05 9.61 7.44
CA ASN A 39 1.31 9.81 7.90
C ASN A 39 2.28 9.47 6.76
N PRO A 40 3.00 10.45 6.16
CA PRO A 40 3.91 10.18 5.05
C PRO A 40 5.02 9.20 5.42
N GLN A 41 5.42 9.13 6.69
CA GLN A 41 6.44 8.20 7.19
C GLN A 41 5.94 6.75 7.31
N LYS A 42 4.62 6.53 7.26
CA LYS A 42 4.00 5.20 7.26
C LYS A 42 3.35 4.85 5.91
N CYS A 43 3.37 5.77 4.95
CA CYS A 43 2.85 5.57 3.61
C CYS A 43 4.01 5.19 2.68
N GLU A 44 3.92 3.99 2.11
CA GLU A 44 4.92 3.47 1.18
C GLU A 44 4.26 3.17 -0.16
N VAL A 45 4.93 3.56 -1.25
CA VAL A 45 4.49 3.27 -2.63
C VAL A 45 5.32 2.13 -3.18
N PHE A 46 4.65 1.13 -3.74
CA PHE A 46 5.28 -0.05 -4.32
C PHE A 46 5.10 -0.03 -5.83
N PHE A 47 6.22 -0.19 -6.53
CA PHE A 47 6.25 -0.25 -7.98
C PHE A 47 6.43 -1.70 -8.43
N GLY A 48 5.63 -2.14 -9.40
CA GLY A 48 5.74 -3.46 -10.00
C GLY A 48 5.92 -3.38 -11.52
N GLY A 49 6.68 -4.31 -12.10
CA GLY A 49 6.82 -4.45 -13.55
C GLY A 49 7.41 -3.22 -14.25
N LYS A 50 6.81 -2.80 -15.37
CA LYS A 50 7.29 -1.70 -16.24
C LYS A 50 7.12 -0.29 -15.64
N ALA A 51 6.60 -0.17 -14.42
CA ALA A 51 6.39 1.11 -13.73
C ALA A 51 7.68 1.82 -13.29
N LEU A 52 8.84 1.15 -13.35
CA LEU A 52 10.15 1.69 -12.97
C LEU A 52 10.52 2.99 -13.70
N VAL A 53 10.09 3.16 -14.96
CA VAL A 53 10.40 4.36 -15.76
C VAL A 53 9.77 5.63 -15.17
N TYR A 54 8.62 5.50 -14.51
CA TYR A 54 7.87 6.63 -13.94
C TYR A 54 8.01 6.75 -12.42
N LYS A 55 8.82 5.87 -11.82
CA LYS A 55 8.99 5.74 -10.37
C LYS A 55 9.47 7.04 -9.73
N GLU A 56 10.55 7.63 -10.23
CA GLU A 56 11.12 8.84 -9.64
C GLU A 56 10.15 10.03 -9.69
N HIS A 57 9.45 10.19 -10.82
CA HIS A 57 8.44 11.22 -10.98
C HIS A 57 7.28 11.01 -9.99
N ALA A 58 6.79 9.77 -9.87
CA ALA A 58 5.73 9.41 -8.95
C ALA A 58 6.11 9.64 -7.48
N LEU A 59 7.33 9.29 -7.07
CA LEU A 59 7.85 9.55 -5.72
C LEU A 59 7.96 11.04 -5.44
N ARG A 60 8.52 11.83 -6.38
CA ARG A 60 8.66 13.28 -6.23
C ARG A 60 7.31 13.98 -6.08
N VAL A 61 6.31 13.57 -6.86
CA VAL A 61 4.99 14.21 -6.87
C VAL A 61 4.13 13.80 -5.67
N SER A 62 4.22 12.53 -5.25
CA SER A 62 3.45 12.03 -4.11
C SER A 62 4.04 12.47 -2.76
N GLY A 63 5.37 12.51 -2.64
CA GLY A 63 6.07 12.76 -1.38
C GLY A 63 6.06 11.56 -0.43
N PHE A 64 5.69 10.37 -0.93
CA PHE A 64 5.75 9.12 -0.16
C PHE A 64 7.09 8.42 -0.32
N ALA A 65 7.46 7.62 0.68
CA ALA A 65 8.63 6.76 0.58
C ALA A 65 8.36 5.62 -0.41
N GLU A 66 9.41 5.17 -1.09
CA GLU A 66 9.34 3.91 -1.82
C GLU A 66 9.36 2.74 -0.83
N GLY A 67 8.47 1.79 -1.03
CA GLY A 67 8.53 0.50 -0.37
C GLY A 67 9.13 -0.58 -1.27
N HIS A 68 9.86 -1.52 -0.67
CA HIS A 68 10.46 -2.66 -1.36
C HIS A 68 9.71 -3.96 -1.09
N LEU A 69 9.41 -4.72 -2.15
CA LEU A 69 8.79 -6.04 -2.05
C LEU A 69 9.85 -7.12 -1.74
N PRO A 70 9.48 -8.24 -1.09
CA PRO A 70 8.13 -8.57 -0.60
C PRO A 70 7.80 -7.91 0.74
N VAL A 71 6.58 -7.36 0.88
CA VAL A 71 6.11 -6.75 2.14
C VAL A 71 5.11 -7.63 2.83
N ARG A 72 5.20 -7.75 4.16
CA ARG A 72 4.17 -8.45 4.92
C ARG A 72 3.04 -7.50 5.30
N TYR A 73 1.84 -7.73 4.78
CA TYR A 73 0.62 -7.07 5.23
C TYR A 73 -0.25 -8.10 5.94
N LEU A 74 -0.58 -7.86 7.22
CA LEU A 74 -1.32 -8.82 8.05
C LEU A 74 -0.66 -10.21 8.10
N GLY A 75 0.68 -10.27 8.03
CA GLY A 75 1.44 -11.53 8.01
C GLY A 75 1.55 -12.21 6.64
N LEU A 76 0.92 -11.66 5.60
CA LEU A 76 0.98 -12.15 4.22
C LEU A 76 2.01 -11.43 3.37
N PRO A 77 2.83 -12.12 2.57
CA PRO A 77 3.66 -11.47 1.56
C PRO A 77 2.77 -10.86 0.46
N LEU A 78 2.72 -9.53 0.42
CA LEU A 78 2.43 -8.78 -0.79
C LEU A 78 3.59 -8.96 -1.75
N ILE A 79 3.29 -9.60 -2.86
CA ILE A 79 4.20 -9.82 -3.98
C ILE A 79 3.69 -9.02 -5.19
N ALA A 80 4.58 -8.61 -6.10
CA ALA A 80 4.21 -7.95 -7.35
C ALA A 80 3.48 -8.87 -8.35
N GLY A 81 3.40 -10.17 -8.04
CA GLY A 81 2.81 -11.21 -8.88
C GLY A 81 1.46 -11.71 -8.35
N ARG A 82 0.94 -12.76 -9.00
CA ARG A 82 -0.25 -13.47 -8.50
C ARG A 82 0.17 -14.35 -7.33
N LEU A 83 -0.60 -14.30 -6.23
CA LEU A 83 -0.53 -15.32 -5.19
C LEU A 83 -0.79 -16.69 -5.81
N THR A 84 0.10 -17.64 -5.57
CA THR A 84 -0.09 -19.01 -6.00
C THR A 84 -1.12 -19.70 -5.10
N SER A 85 -1.78 -20.75 -5.61
CA SER A 85 -2.75 -21.53 -4.82
C SER A 85 -2.16 -22.08 -3.53
N LYS A 86 -0.84 -22.39 -3.52
CA LYS A 86 -0.11 -22.84 -2.33
C LYS A 86 0.04 -21.74 -1.28
N GLU A 87 0.33 -20.52 -1.67
CA GLU A 87 0.43 -19.38 -0.75
C GLU A 87 -0.93 -19.01 -0.16
N CYS A 88 -2.00 -19.08 -0.97
CA CYS A 88 -3.37 -18.94 -0.47
C CYS A 88 -3.76 -20.04 0.52
N ALA A 89 -3.38 -21.30 0.27
CA ALA A 89 -3.70 -22.40 1.18
C ALA A 89 -3.07 -22.21 2.57
N VAL A 90 -1.78 -21.86 2.62
CA VAL A 90 -1.08 -21.55 3.89
C VAL A 90 -1.74 -20.39 4.63
N PHE A 91 -2.30 -19.42 3.91
CA PHE A 91 -3.01 -18.30 4.52
C PHE A 91 -4.36 -18.69 5.10
N VAL A 92 -5.16 -19.43 4.34
CA VAL A 92 -6.47 -19.93 4.79
C VAL A 92 -6.29 -20.77 6.05
N ASP A 93 -5.27 -21.62 6.09
CA ASP A 93 -4.98 -22.49 7.24
C ASP A 93 -4.62 -21.69 8.51
N LYS A 94 -3.87 -20.59 8.36
CA LYS A 94 -3.56 -19.66 9.47
C LYS A 94 -4.77 -18.88 9.95
N LEU A 95 -5.71 -18.55 9.07
CA LEU A 95 -6.95 -17.86 9.46
C LEU A 95 -7.92 -18.81 10.17
N THR A 96 -8.05 -20.05 9.68
CA THR A 96 -8.97 -21.04 10.25
C THR A 96 -8.47 -21.67 11.54
N SER A 97 -7.14 -21.74 11.75
CA SER A 97 -6.57 -22.26 13.00
C SER A 97 -6.94 -21.41 14.23
N GLY A 98 -7.12 -20.10 14.06
CA GLY A 98 -7.58 -19.21 15.13
C GLY A 98 -9.08 -19.29 15.44
N ILE A 99 -9.88 -19.84 14.52
CA ILE A 99 -11.35 -19.98 14.68
C ILE A 99 -11.73 -21.34 15.29
N ARG A 100 -10.84 -22.34 15.18
CA ARG A 100 -11.06 -23.70 15.73
C ARG A 100 -10.63 -23.85 17.20
N SER A 101 -10.35 -22.76 17.91
CA SER A 101 -10.05 -22.77 19.35
C SER A 101 -11.26 -22.40 20.20
#